data_AF-A0A060CAN0-F1
#
_entry.id   AF-A0A060CAN0-F1
#
_cell.length_a   1.000
_cell.length_b   1.000
_cell.length_c   1.000
_cell.angle_alpha   90.00
_cell.angle_beta   90.00
_cell.angle_gamma   90.00
#
_symmetry.space_group_name_H-M   'P 1'
#
loop_
_entity.id
_entity.type
_entity.pdbx_description
1 polymer ?
#
loop_
_entity_poly.entity_id
_entity_poly.type
_entity_poly.pdbx_seq_one_letter_code
_entity_poly.pdbx_strand_id
1 'polypeptide(L)'
;DLPRVDYIMDAERLARIGMPAGAEYCNSGVLLIDLARWRERDLTRRLFAFVEEKGPLLVAHDQDALNVVLSSDQDLTILDCRWNLQTRMYRVRRRSAPEAYEATRAARRRPAILHYTGSEKPWRFMSGPFVRRHYFKYLGATAWSGPGVAGRWWRGRGRLERRIDTAL
;
A
#
# COMPACT_ATOMS: atom_id res chain seq x y z
N ASP A 1 -2.65 -7.17 5.16
CA ASP A 1 -1.60 -6.98 4.13
C ASP A 1 -1.18 -8.27 3.43
N LEU A 2 -1.85 -8.66 2.34
CA LEU A 2 -1.50 -9.86 1.57
C LEU A 2 -0.91 -9.49 0.20
N PRO A 3 0.10 -10.20 -0.34
CA PRO A 3 1.00 -10.99 0.46
C PRO A 3 1.68 -10.06 1.48
N ARG A 4 2.01 -10.62 2.63
CA ARG A 4 2.82 -9.95 3.65
C ARG A 4 4.18 -9.62 3.01
N VAL A 5 4.76 -8.48 3.38
CA VAL A 5 6.09 -8.08 2.86
C VAL A 5 7.11 -8.67 3.81
N ASP A 6 7.90 -9.64 3.34
CA ASP A 6 8.75 -10.46 4.20
C ASP A 6 9.64 -9.65 5.13
N TYR A 7 10.37 -8.64 4.61
CA TYR A 7 11.26 -7.83 5.44
C TYR A 7 10.53 -6.90 6.43
N ILE A 8 9.25 -6.55 6.17
CA ILE A 8 8.42 -5.80 7.13
C ILE A 8 7.87 -6.74 8.19
N MET A 9 7.54 -7.97 7.78
CA MET A 9 6.88 -8.96 8.62
C MET A 9 7.85 -9.94 9.28
N ASP A 10 9.16 -9.68 9.18
CA ASP A 10 10.22 -10.44 9.82
C ASP A 10 10.02 -10.52 11.34
N ALA A 11 10.04 -11.74 11.89
CA ALA A 11 9.66 -11.98 13.28
C ALA A 11 10.65 -11.35 14.27
N GLU A 12 11.96 -11.42 13.98
CA GLU A 12 13.00 -10.83 14.83
C GLU A 12 12.86 -9.31 14.85
N ARG A 13 12.69 -8.69 13.68
CA ARG A 13 12.43 -7.26 13.55
C ARG A 13 11.19 -6.82 14.33
N LEU A 14 10.07 -7.55 14.18
CA LEU A 14 8.83 -7.25 14.89
C LEU A 14 9.00 -7.33 16.40
N ALA A 15 9.71 -8.35 16.89
CA ALA A 15 10.04 -8.48 18.30
C ALA A 15 10.89 -7.30 18.80
N ARG A 16 11.88 -6.82 18.01
CA ARG A 16 12.72 -5.66 18.39
C ARG A 16 11.94 -4.36 18.54
N ILE A 17 10.86 -4.17 17.78
CA ILE A 17 9.99 -3.00 17.92
C ILE A 17 8.87 -3.21 18.95
N GLY A 18 8.85 -4.35 19.65
CA GLY A 18 7.88 -4.65 20.70
C GLY A 18 6.52 -5.13 20.20
N MET A 19 6.42 -5.61 18.96
CA MET A 19 5.18 -6.17 18.44
C MET A 19 4.90 -7.54 19.09
N PRO A 20 3.71 -7.75 19.70
CA PRO A 20 3.37 -9.04 20.27
C PRO A 20 3.33 -10.15 19.21
N ALA A 21 3.79 -11.35 19.58
CA ALA A 21 3.73 -12.50 18.68
C ALA A 21 2.27 -12.83 18.33
N GLY A 22 2.00 -13.00 17.03
CA GLY A 22 0.65 -13.29 16.53
C GLY A 22 -0.29 -12.08 16.44
N ALA A 23 0.15 -10.88 16.86
CA ALA A 23 -0.67 -9.69 16.71
C ALA A 23 -0.95 -9.35 15.24
N GLU A 24 -2.12 -8.75 15.00
CA GLU A 24 -2.52 -8.30 13.68
C GLU A 24 -1.64 -7.15 13.19
N TYR A 25 -1.42 -7.08 11.88
CA TYR A 25 -0.64 -6.01 11.26
C TYR A 25 -1.36 -5.50 10.00
N CYS A 26 -1.75 -4.22 10.02
CA CYS A 26 -2.45 -3.56 8.93
C CYS A 26 -1.55 -2.55 8.20
N ASN A 27 -1.92 -2.20 6.97
CA ASN A 27 -1.33 -1.06 6.28
C ASN A 27 -1.93 0.27 6.78
N SER A 28 -1.11 1.31 6.90
CA SER A 28 -1.54 2.64 7.37
C SER A 28 -2.15 3.53 6.28
N GLY A 29 -2.19 3.09 5.02
CA GLY A 29 -2.63 3.93 3.90
C GLY A 29 -4.14 4.19 3.81
N VAL A 30 -4.96 3.35 4.44
CA VAL A 30 -6.40 3.57 4.59
C VAL A 30 -6.80 3.12 5.99
N LEU A 31 -7.33 4.05 6.78
CA LEU A 31 -7.72 3.83 8.17
C LEU A 31 -9.14 4.37 8.37
N LEU A 32 -9.99 3.57 9.02
CA LEU A 32 -11.24 4.05 9.60
C LEU A 32 -10.97 4.28 11.09
N ILE A 33 -11.01 5.54 11.53
CA ILE A 33 -10.55 5.92 12.86
C ILE A 33 -11.74 6.37 13.72
N ASP A 34 -11.91 5.71 14.87
CA ASP A 34 -12.75 6.21 15.95
C ASP A 34 -12.02 7.35 16.66
N LEU A 35 -12.36 8.58 16.29
CA LEU A 35 -11.72 9.77 16.83
C LEU A 35 -12.07 10.03 18.30
N ALA A 36 -13.22 9.54 18.80
CA ALA A 36 -13.59 9.69 20.20
C ALA A 36 -12.68 8.82 21.06
N ARG A 37 -12.58 7.53 20.70
CA ARG A 37 -11.66 6.58 21.35
C ARG A 37 -10.20 7.01 21.21
N TRP A 38 -9.82 7.56 20.06
CA TRP A 38 -8.46 8.08 19.83
C TRP A 38 -8.06 9.15 20.83
N ARG A 39 -8.97 10.08 21.14
CA ARG A 39 -8.76 11.15 22.13
C ARG A 39 -8.81 10.63 23.55
N GLU A 40 -9.80 9.79 23.87
CA GLU A 40 -9.95 9.18 25.20
C GLU A 40 -8.69 8.41 25.63
N ARG A 41 -8.06 7.70 24.69
CA ARG A 41 -6.87 6.88 24.93
C ARG A 41 -5.55 7.60 24.72
N ASP A 42 -5.60 8.90 24.41
CA ASP A 42 -4.43 9.75 24.16
C ASP A 42 -3.42 9.11 23.17
N LEU A 43 -3.95 8.52 22.09
CA LEU A 43 -3.15 7.73 21.16
C LEU A 43 -2.08 8.57 20.44
N THR A 44 -2.36 9.85 20.20
CA THR A 44 -1.40 10.76 19.60
C THR A 44 -0.12 10.86 20.45
N ARG A 45 -0.25 11.13 21.76
CA ARG A 45 0.92 11.22 22.64
C ARG A 45 1.66 9.90 22.74
N ARG A 46 0.93 8.78 22.83
CA ARG A 46 1.52 7.43 22.87
C ARG A 46 2.32 7.11 21.60
N LEU A 47 1.79 7.46 20.43
CA LEU A 47 2.47 7.27 19.15
C LEU A 47 3.73 8.13 19.06
N PHE A 48 3.68 9.40 19.46
CA PHE A 48 4.87 10.26 19.47
C PHE A 48 5.93 9.73 20.42
N ALA A 49 5.58 9.39 21.66
CA ALA A 49 6.51 8.80 22.62
C ALA A 49 7.15 7.51 22.08
N PHE A 50 6.36 6.65 21.43
CA PHE A 50 6.87 5.43 20.81
C PHE A 50 7.84 5.72 19.65
N VAL A 51 7.54 6.69 18.79
CA VAL A 51 8.42 7.08 17.68
C VAL A 51 9.70 7.76 18.19
N GLU A 52 9.63 8.56 19.25
CA GLU A 52 10.80 9.15 19.90
C GLU A 52 11.72 8.06 20.49
N GLU A 53 11.16 7.03 21.11
CA GLU A 53 11.92 5.94 21.71
C GLU A 53 12.47 4.94 20.67
N LYS A 54 11.64 4.52 19.71
CA LYS A 54 11.92 3.40 18.80
C LYS A 54 12.18 3.81 17.35
N GLY A 55 12.09 5.10 17.03
CA GLY A 55 12.17 5.66 15.66
C GLY A 55 13.25 5.04 14.76
N PRO A 56 14.51 4.91 15.21
CA PRO A 56 15.58 4.31 14.42
C PRO A 56 15.36 2.83 14.03
N LEU A 57 14.47 2.12 14.73
CA LEU A 57 14.14 0.72 14.48
C LEU A 57 12.95 0.55 13.50
N LEU A 58 12.20 1.62 13.22
CA LEU A 58 10.96 1.57 12.43
C LEU A 58 11.27 1.54 10.94
N VAL A 59 11.12 0.36 10.32
CA VAL A 59 11.33 0.18 8.88
C VAL A 59 10.15 0.71 8.04
N ALA A 60 8.93 0.66 8.59
CA ALA A 60 7.70 1.14 7.95
C ALA A 60 7.15 2.40 8.64
N HIS A 61 7.97 3.08 9.44
CA HIS A 61 7.67 4.36 10.08
C HIS A 61 6.35 4.37 10.86
N ASP A 62 5.41 5.25 10.49
CA ASP A 62 4.10 5.40 11.12
C ASP A 62 3.30 4.10 11.14
N GLN A 63 3.44 3.24 10.12
CA GLN A 63 2.75 1.96 10.07
C GLN A 63 3.19 1.03 11.20
N ASP A 64 4.48 1.02 11.54
CA ASP A 64 4.97 0.23 12.66
C ASP A 64 4.48 0.79 13.99
N ALA A 65 4.58 2.10 14.17
CA ALA A 65 4.13 2.76 15.39
C ALA A 65 2.65 2.50 15.64
N LEU A 66 1.80 2.63 14.61
CA LEU A 66 0.38 2.33 14.69
C LEU A 66 0.12 0.88 15.10
N ASN A 67 0.74 -0.08 14.43
CA ASN A 67 0.50 -1.49 14.71
C ASN A 67 0.96 -1.89 16.12
N VAL A 68 2.13 -1.41 16.57
CA VAL A 68 2.63 -1.73 17.93
C VAL A 68 1.75 -1.08 18.98
N VAL A 69 1.49 0.23 18.89
CA VAL A 69 0.75 0.97 19.92
C VAL A 69 -0.71 0.50 20.03
N LEU A 70 -1.34 0.07 18.93
CA LEU A 70 -2.72 -0.43 18.93
C LEU A 70 -2.83 -1.91 19.30
N SER A 71 -1.78 -2.71 19.07
CA SER A 71 -1.79 -4.16 19.35
C SER A 71 -1.94 -4.47 20.84
N SER A 72 -1.45 -3.60 21.72
CA SER A 72 -1.51 -3.80 23.18
C SER A 72 -2.95 -3.82 23.71
N ASP A 73 -3.85 -3.11 23.03
CA ASP A 73 -5.18 -2.81 23.55
C ASP A 73 -6.30 -3.52 22.77
N GLN A 74 -5.94 -4.34 21.78
CA GLN A 74 -6.87 -4.94 20.80
C GLN A 74 -7.71 -3.86 20.08
N ASP A 75 -7.12 -2.69 19.85
CA ASP A 75 -7.76 -1.53 19.21
C ASP A 75 -7.67 -1.57 17.68
N LEU A 76 -7.25 -2.72 17.13
CA LEU A 76 -7.10 -2.93 15.70
C LEU A 76 -8.18 -3.90 15.19
N THR A 77 -8.79 -3.55 14.06
CA THR A 77 -9.71 -4.44 13.35
C THR A 77 -9.38 -4.40 11.87
N ILE A 78 -9.11 -5.57 11.29
CA ILE A 78 -8.78 -5.68 9.86
C ILE A 78 -10.05 -5.62 9.00
N LEU A 79 -10.09 -4.62 8.13
CA LEU A 79 -11.13 -4.51 7.10
C LEU A 79 -10.84 -5.45 5.92
N ASP A 80 -11.88 -5.80 5.17
CA ASP A 80 -11.74 -6.48 3.89
C ASP A 80 -10.75 -5.71 2.99
N CYS A 81 -9.79 -6.43 2.40
CA CYS A 81 -8.74 -5.84 1.58
C CYS A 81 -9.24 -5.06 0.36
N ARG A 82 -10.52 -5.18 -0.03
CA ARG A 82 -11.13 -4.33 -1.05
C ARG A 82 -11.10 -2.84 -0.73
N TRP A 83 -11.06 -2.48 0.56
CA TRP A 83 -10.96 -1.09 1.05
C TRP A 83 -9.52 -0.57 1.07
N ASN A 84 -8.54 -1.43 0.85
CA ASN A 84 -7.13 -1.05 0.73
C ASN A 84 -6.43 -2.05 -0.19
N LEU A 85 -6.91 -2.17 -1.44
CA LEU A 85 -6.35 -3.15 -2.37
C LEU A 85 -5.02 -2.62 -2.87
N GLN A 86 -3.94 -3.15 -2.32
CA GLN A 86 -2.59 -2.75 -2.69
C GLN A 86 -2.21 -3.34 -4.03
N THR A 87 -1.53 -2.58 -4.89
CA THR A 87 -1.16 -3.02 -6.24
C THR A 87 -0.37 -4.33 -6.27
N ARG A 88 0.44 -4.60 -5.24
CA ARG A 88 1.17 -5.88 -5.08
C ARG A 88 0.25 -7.10 -5.02
N MET A 89 -1.00 -6.96 -4.56
CA MET A 89 -1.99 -8.04 -4.51
C MET A 89 -2.33 -8.58 -5.90
N TYR A 90 -2.20 -7.77 -6.96
CA TYR A 90 -2.38 -8.26 -8.33
C TYR A 90 -1.26 -9.22 -8.78
N ARG A 91 -0.09 -9.16 -8.14
CA ARG A 91 1.05 -10.03 -8.46
C ARG A 91 0.99 -11.38 -7.75
N VAL A 92 0.08 -11.55 -6.80
CA VAL A 92 -0.13 -12.84 -6.12
C VAL A 92 -0.59 -13.88 -7.13
N ARG A 93 0.18 -14.97 -7.23
CA ARG A 93 -0.09 -16.10 -8.12
C ARG A 93 -0.66 -17.25 -7.30
N ARG A 94 -1.75 -17.86 -7.78
CA ARG A 94 -2.40 -19.02 -7.15
C ARG A 94 -1.43 -20.16 -6.84
N ARG A 95 -0.49 -20.43 -7.76
CA ARG A 95 0.51 -21.50 -7.60
C ARG A 95 1.53 -21.21 -6.49
N SER A 96 1.89 -19.94 -6.28
CA SER A 96 2.96 -19.55 -5.35
C SER A 96 2.42 -19.21 -3.96
N ALA A 97 1.19 -18.73 -3.86
CA ALA A 97 0.56 -18.37 -2.60
C ALA A 97 -0.97 -18.56 -2.71
N PRO A 98 -1.46 -19.81 -2.66
CA PRO A 98 -2.87 -20.13 -2.88
C PRO A 98 -3.80 -19.43 -1.89
N GLU A 99 -3.46 -19.41 -0.60
CA GLU A 99 -4.26 -18.76 0.43
C GLU A 99 -4.37 -17.25 0.23
N ALA A 100 -3.24 -16.56 0.01
CA ALA A 100 -3.23 -15.13 -0.28
C ALA A 100 -3.93 -14.81 -1.61
N TYR A 101 -3.84 -15.70 -2.59
CA TYR A 101 -4.56 -15.56 -3.85
C TYR A 101 -6.07 -15.59 -3.62
N GLU A 102 -6.55 -16.59 -2.87
CA GLU A 102 -7.96 -16.76 -2.56
C GLU A 102 -8.50 -15.61 -1.70
N ALA A 103 -7.77 -15.23 -0.64
CA ALA A 103 -8.14 -14.13 0.25
C ALA A 103 -8.24 -12.77 -0.49
N THR A 104 -7.50 -12.58 -1.58
CA THR A 104 -7.53 -11.32 -2.36
C THR A 104 -8.37 -11.41 -3.63
N ARG A 105 -8.88 -12.60 -3.99
CA ARG A 105 -9.50 -12.88 -5.30
C ARG A 105 -10.70 -11.98 -5.59
N ALA A 106 -11.59 -11.80 -4.62
CA ALA A 106 -12.78 -10.98 -4.76
C ALA A 106 -12.41 -9.49 -4.90
N ALA A 107 -11.56 -8.99 -4.00
CA ALA A 107 -11.10 -7.61 -3.99
C ALA A 107 -10.37 -7.22 -5.29
N ARG A 108 -9.55 -8.13 -5.87
CA ARG A 108 -8.88 -7.91 -7.17
C ARG A 108 -9.83 -7.76 -8.35
N ARG A 109 -11.03 -8.35 -8.28
CA ARG A 109 -12.05 -8.21 -9.33
C ARG A 109 -12.87 -6.93 -9.17
N ARG A 110 -13.11 -6.50 -7.92
CA ARG A 110 -13.97 -5.36 -7.58
C ARG A 110 -13.37 -4.54 -6.42
N PRO A 111 -12.25 -3.82 -6.65
CA PRO A 111 -11.67 -2.96 -5.63
C PRO A 111 -12.62 -1.80 -5.30
N ALA A 112 -12.74 -1.44 -4.02
CA ALA A 112 -13.35 -0.19 -3.60
C ALA A 112 -12.31 0.93 -3.61
N ILE A 113 -11.13 0.67 -3.06
CA ILE A 113 -9.98 1.58 -3.07
C ILE A 113 -8.76 0.82 -3.59
N LEU A 114 -8.11 1.38 -4.62
CA LEU A 114 -6.87 0.87 -5.18
C LEU A 114 -5.68 1.68 -4.66
N HIS A 115 -4.83 1.06 -3.87
CA HIS A 115 -3.69 1.70 -3.23
C HIS A 115 -2.38 1.38 -3.97
N TYR A 116 -1.79 2.39 -4.58
CA TYR A 116 -0.51 2.32 -5.31
C TYR A 116 0.70 2.29 -4.35
N THR A 117 0.84 1.20 -3.59
CA THR A 117 1.93 1.00 -2.62
C THR A 117 3.28 0.76 -3.28
N GLY A 118 4.36 0.99 -2.53
CA GLY A 118 5.73 0.79 -2.99
C GLY A 118 6.20 1.83 -4.01
N SER A 119 7.30 1.52 -4.69
CA SER A 119 7.98 2.43 -5.63
C SER A 119 7.38 2.45 -7.03
N GLU A 120 6.63 1.40 -7.42
CA GLU A 120 5.96 1.32 -8.72
C GLU A 120 4.71 2.19 -8.75
N LYS A 121 4.89 3.44 -9.16
CA LYS A 121 3.78 4.38 -9.31
C LYS A 121 3.18 4.32 -10.71
N PRO A 122 1.84 4.45 -10.85
CA PRO A 122 1.16 4.30 -12.15
C PRO A 122 1.52 5.39 -13.16
N TRP A 123 2.01 6.55 -12.70
CA TRP A 123 2.52 7.61 -13.57
C TRP A 123 3.94 7.35 -14.08
N ARG A 124 4.64 6.30 -13.58
CA ARG A 124 5.96 5.92 -14.09
C ARG A 124 5.82 5.12 -15.39
N PHE A 125 6.77 5.33 -16.29
CA PHE A 125 6.79 4.72 -17.62
C PHE A 125 6.73 3.18 -17.57
N MET A 126 7.55 2.56 -16.72
CA MET A 126 7.70 1.10 -16.60
C MET A 126 6.62 0.42 -15.74
N SER A 127 5.54 1.12 -15.35
CA SER A 127 4.50 0.51 -14.54
C SER A 127 3.60 -0.43 -15.35
N GLY A 128 3.17 -1.54 -14.73
CA GLY A 128 2.37 -2.56 -15.39
C GLY A 128 0.97 -2.09 -15.82
N PRO A 129 0.36 -2.69 -16.86
CA PRO A 129 -0.89 -2.22 -17.45
C PRO A 129 -2.08 -2.25 -16.47
N PHE A 130 -2.17 -3.27 -15.60
CA PHE A 130 -3.24 -3.39 -14.59
C PHE A 130 -3.23 -2.25 -13.57
N VAL A 131 -2.05 -1.73 -13.26
CA VAL A 131 -1.81 -0.65 -12.30
C VAL A 131 -2.18 0.69 -12.96
N ARG A 132 -1.86 0.87 -14.23
CA ARG A 132 -2.04 2.15 -14.95
C ARG A 132 -3.47 2.49 -15.31
N ARG A 133 -4.28 1.51 -15.74
CA ARG A 133 -5.60 1.75 -16.34
C ARG A 133 -6.50 2.64 -15.46
N HIS A 134 -6.62 2.32 -14.18
CA HIS A 134 -7.49 3.07 -13.26
C HIS A 134 -6.96 4.48 -13.02
N TYR A 135 -5.65 4.63 -12.78
CA TYR A 135 -5.03 5.93 -12.56
C TYR A 135 -5.26 6.88 -13.74
N PHE A 136 -4.95 6.45 -14.98
CA PHE A 136 -5.11 7.32 -16.16
C PHE A 136 -6.57 7.59 -16.50
N LYS A 137 -7.49 6.65 -16.23
CA LYS A 137 -8.94 6.90 -16.34
C LYS A 137 -9.35 8.08 -15.45
N TYR A 138 -8.97 8.05 -14.17
CA TYR A 138 -9.37 9.11 -13.23
C TYR A 138 -8.58 10.39 -13.42
N LEU A 139 -7.29 10.32 -13.79
CA LEU A 139 -6.48 11.50 -14.14
C LEU A 139 -7.13 12.29 -15.28
N GLY A 140 -7.64 11.60 -16.31
CA GLY A 140 -8.35 12.21 -17.44
C GLY A 140 -9.59 13.00 -17.05
N ALA A 141 -10.18 12.72 -15.89
CA ALA A 141 -11.33 13.44 -15.34
C ALA A 141 -10.95 14.65 -14.46
N THR A 142 -9.67 15.05 -14.45
CA THR A 142 -9.18 16.14 -13.62
C THR A 142 -8.50 17.23 -14.44
N ALA A 143 -8.35 18.42 -13.84
CA ALA A 143 -7.58 19.53 -14.41
C ALA A 143 -6.08 19.20 -14.59
N TRP A 144 -5.59 18.11 -13.97
CA TRP A 144 -4.20 17.65 -14.11
C TRP A 144 -3.98 16.69 -15.28
N SER A 145 -5.00 16.44 -16.12
CA SER A 145 -4.90 15.56 -17.31
C SER A 145 -3.95 16.09 -18.40
N GLY A 146 -3.38 17.29 -18.24
CA GLY A 146 -2.49 17.93 -19.19
C GLY A 146 -1.06 17.33 -19.28
N PRO A 147 -0.25 17.82 -20.23
CA PRO A 147 1.06 17.27 -20.59
C PRO A 147 2.13 17.28 -19.48
N GLY A 148 1.84 17.86 -18.30
CA GLY A 148 2.73 17.92 -17.14
C GLY A 148 2.85 16.61 -16.35
N VAL A 149 1.81 15.77 -16.29
CA VAL A 149 1.86 14.48 -15.56
C VAL A 149 2.62 13.40 -16.34
N ALA A 150 2.83 13.67 -17.63
CA ALA A 150 3.67 12.95 -18.57
C ALA A 150 5.07 13.62 -18.74
N GLY A 151 5.43 14.53 -17.82
CA GLY A 151 6.58 15.42 -17.93
C GLY A 151 7.91 14.73 -18.24
N ARG A 152 8.53 15.17 -19.34
CA ARG A 152 9.85 14.80 -19.89
C ARG A 152 10.01 13.38 -20.47
N TRP A 153 9.45 12.34 -19.86
CA TRP A 153 9.65 10.95 -20.33
C TRP A 153 8.73 10.54 -21.50
N TRP A 154 7.61 11.23 -21.70
CA TRP A 154 6.68 10.92 -22.80
C TRP A 154 7.10 11.48 -24.17
N ARG A 155 7.95 12.52 -24.22
CA ARG A 155 8.43 13.06 -25.53
C ARG A 155 9.31 12.08 -26.30
N GLY A 156 9.79 11.01 -25.66
CA GLY A 156 10.45 9.88 -26.33
C GLY A 156 9.50 8.98 -27.14
N ARG A 157 8.19 8.98 -26.83
CA ARG A 157 7.20 8.10 -27.48
C ARG A 157 6.98 8.39 -28.95
N GLY A 158 6.96 9.65 -29.37
CA GLY A 158 6.69 9.98 -30.77
C GLY A 158 7.67 9.33 -31.75
N ARG A 159 8.92 9.08 -31.33
CA ARG A 159 9.95 8.47 -32.21
C ARG A 159 10.04 6.95 -32.13
N LEU A 160 9.63 6.32 -31.02
CA LEU A 160 9.75 4.87 -30.85
C LEU A 160 8.47 4.13 -31.30
N GLU A 161 7.29 4.67 -31.04
CA GLU A 161 6.01 4.07 -31.49
C GLU A 161 5.92 4.07 -33.03
N ARG A 162 6.35 5.16 -33.69
CA ARG A 162 6.44 5.20 -35.16
C ARG A 162 7.41 4.20 -35.78
N ARG A 163 8.38 3.66 -35.04
CA ARG A 163 9.37 2.70 -35.57
C ARG A 163 8.97 1.24 -35.40
N ILE A 164 8.08 0.95 -34.45
CA ILE A 164 7.59 -0.41 -34.19
C ILE A 164 6.40 -0.72 -35.08
N ASP A 165 5.53 0.26 -35.36
CA ASP A 165 4.37 0.08 -36.24
C ASP A 165 4.69 0.08 -37.75
N THR A 166 5.94 0.37 -38.16
CA THR A 166 6.40 0.21 -39.57
C THR A 166 7.27 -1.03 -39.78
N ALA A 167 7.47 -1.83 -38.73
CA ALA A 167 8.33 -3.02 -38.75
C ALA A 167 7.55 -4.33 -38.52
N LEU A 168 6.22 -4.28 -38.57
CA LEU A 168 5.27 -5.40 -38.65
C LEU A 168 4.34 -5.17 -39.84
#